data_AF-A0A8J6HYH6-F1
#
_entry.id   AF-A0A8J6HYH6-F1
#
_cell.length_a   1.000
_cell.length_b   1.000
_cell.length_c   1.000
_cell.angle_alpha   90.00
_cell.angle_beta   90.00
_cell.angle_gamma   90.00
#
_symmetry.space_group_name_H-M   'P 1'
#
loop_
_entity.id
_entity.type
_entity.pdbx_description
1 polymer ?
#
loop_
_entity_poly.entity_id
_entity_poly.type
_entity_poly.pdbx_seq_one_letter_code
_entity_poly.pdbx_strand_id
1 'polypeptide(L)'
;MTAPALQDPRKDMELHCRFDMGGEELYAVKWYKDDHEFFRYTPAASVTITQYPVIGVHVDRHSSKCMPDGCDLLLKELSRPQSSGAYRCEVSSEAPAFRLASQTHNVTVAGRG
;
A
#
# COMPACT_ATOMS: atom_id res chain seq x y z
N MET A 1 5.36 7.64 1.72
CA MET A 1 4.24 7.22 0.88
C MET A 1 3.49 8.43 0.36
N THR A 2 2.89 8.31 -0.82
CA THR A 2 2.03 9.35 -1.43
C THR A 2 0.74 8.73 -1.93
N ALA A 3 -0.36 9.46 -1.76
CA ALA A 3 -1.70 9.11 -2.22
C ALA A 3 -2.48 10.41 -2.50
N PRO A 4 -3.54 10.37 -3.33
CA PRO A 4 -4.39 11.54 -3.54
C PRO A 4 -5.24 11.86 -2.29
N ALA A 5 -5.41 13.14 -1.97
CA ALA A 5 -6.37 13.54 -0.92
C ALA A 5 -7.83 13.33 -1.36
N LEU A 6 -8.11 13.54 -2.65
CA LEU A 6 -9.43 13.39 -3.27
C LEU A 6 -9.29 12.55 -4.55
N GLN A 7 -10.10 11.50 -4.67
CA GLN A 7 -10.05 10.55 -5.78
C GLN A 7 -11.45 10.38 -6.41
N ASP A 8 -11.52 10.44 -7.74
CA ASP A 8 -12.75 10.12 -8.49
C ASP A 8 -12.93 8.59 -8.51
N PRO A 9 -14.08 8.05 -8.09
CA PRO A 9 -14.32 6.60 -8.09
C PRO A 9 -14.23 5.94 -9.47
N ARG A 10 -14.34 6.70 -10.56
CA ARG A 10 -14.25 6.20 -11.94
C ARG A 10 -12.81 6.07 -12.44
N LYS A 11 -11.83 6.52 -11.65
CA LYS A 11 -10.41 6.47 -11.97
C LYS A 11 -9.70 5.51 -11.04
N ASP A 12 -8.71 4.82 -11.57
CA ASP A 12 -7.79 4.02 -10.77
C ASP A 12 -6.99 4.94 -9.82
N MET A 13 -6.63 4.44 -8.64
CA MET A 13 -5.86 5.15 -7.63
C MET A 13 -4.47 4.57 -7.49
N GLU A 14 -3.47 5.42 -7.67
CA GLU A 14 -2.07 5.07 -7.43
C GLU A 14 -1.69 5.38 -5.98
N LEU A 15 -1.03 4.42 -5.34
CA LEU A 15 -0.43 4.55 -4.02
C LEU A 15 1.07 4.25 -4.17
N HIS A 16 1.92 5.18 -3.78
CA HIS A 16 3.37 4.97 -3.86
C HIS A 16 3.98 4.86 -2.48
N CYS A 17 4.88 3.89 -2.30
CA CYS A 17 5.70 3.79 -1.10
C CYS A 17 7.16 3.70 -1.51
N ARG A 18 7.88 4.82 -1.34
CA ARG A 18 9.33 4.92 -1.53
C ARG A 18 10.00 4.98 -0.18
N PHE A 19 11.12 4.28 -0.05
CA PHE A 19 11.90 4.20 1.17
C PHE A 19 13.37 3.96 0.83
N ASP A 20 14.25 4.41 1.71
CA ASP A 20 15.68 4.13 1.66
C ASP A 20 16.01 3.18 2.81
N MET A 21 16.56 2.02 2.49
CA MET A 21 16.91 1.01 3.49
C MET A 21 18.18 1.35 4.26
N GLY A 22 18.96 2.36 3.85
CA GLY A 22 20.15 2.81 4.58
C GLY A 22 21.21 1.73 4.77
N GLY A 23 21.27 0.76 3.85
CA GLY A 23 22.17 -0.39 3.91
C GLY A 23 21.64 -1.60 4.68
N GLU A 24 20.42 -1.54 5.23
CA GLU A 24 19.75 -2.70 5.83
C GLU A 24 19.00 -3.52 4.77
N GLU A 25 18.70 -4.78 5.09
CA GLU A 25 17.87 -5.62 4.23
C GLU A 25 16.38 -5.43 4.54
N LEU A 26 15.56 -5.39 3.49
CA LEU A 26 14.11 -5.26 3.59
C LEU A 26 13.50 -6.58 4.04
N TYR A 27 12.81 -6.56 5.19
CA TYR A 27 11.99 -7.69 5.63
C TYR A 27 10.63 -7.67 4.93
N ALA A 28 9.88 -6.58 5.07
CA ALA A 28 8.56 -6.48 4.46
C ALA A 28 8.11 -5.04 4.22
N VAL A 29 7.31 -4.87 3.18
CA VAL A 29 6.44 -3.70 2.97
C VAL A 29 4.99 -4.14 3.13
N LYS A 30 4.24 -3.46 3.98
CA LYS A 30 2.83 -3.72 4.24
C LYS A 30 1.99 -2.49 3.94
N TRP A 31 0.82 -2.73 3.37
CA TRP A 31 -0.17 -1.71 3.10
C TRP A 31 -1.44 -1.98 3.90
N TYR A 32 -1.95 -0.92 4.50
CA TYR A 32 -3.14 -0.93 5.34
C TYR A 32 -4.16 0.10 4.84
N LYS A 33 -5.44 -0.22 4.99
CA LYS A 33 -6.55 0.73 4.93
C LYS A 33 -7.32 0.65 6.23
N ASP A 34 -7.46 1.77 6.93
CA ASP A 34 -8.15 1.87 8.23
C ASP A 34 -7.68 0.77 9.21
N ASP A 35 -6.36 0.64 9.33
CA ASP A 35 -5.67 -0.37 10.16
C ASP A 35 -5.83 -1.84 9.75
N HIS A 36 -6.56 -2.14 8.67
CA HIS A 36 -6.66 -3.48 8.10
C HIS A 36 -5.62 -3.65 7.00
N GLU A 37 -4.72 -4.63 7.19
CA GLU A 37 -3.76 -5.00 6.17
C GLU A 37 -4.49 -5.54 4.94
N PHE A 38 -4.08 -5.10 3.75
CA PHE A 38 -4.65 -5.60 2.49
C PHE A 38 -3.60 -6.11 1.51
N PHE A 39 -2.33 -5.76 1.71
CA PHE A 39 -1.23 -6.19 0.86
C PHE A 39 0.09 -6.26 1.64
N ARG A 40 0.88 -7.29 1.36
CA ARG A 40 2.23 -7.48 1.91
C ARG A 40 3.18 -7.94 0.82
N TYR A 41 4.34 -7.31 0.77
CA TYR A 41 5.50 -7.77 0.01
C TYR A 41 6.61 -8.19 0.97
N THR A 42 7.09 -9.43 0.86
CA THR A 42 8.18 -10.01 1.67
C THR A 42 9.19 -10.67 0.73
N PRO A 43 10.29 -10.00 0.36
CA PRO A 43 11.22 -10.47 -0.68
C PRO A 43 11.80 -11.86 -0.42
N ALA A 44 12.11 -12.17 0.83
CA ALA A 44 12.74 -13.44 1.23
C ALA A 44 11.76 -14.62 1.40
N ALA A 45 10.44 -14.38 1.33
CA ALA A 45 9.44 -15.42 1.49
C ALA A 45 9.25 -16.25 0.22
N SER A 46 8.86 -17.52 0.37
CA SER A 46 8.49 -18.40 -0.76
C SER A 46 7.31 -17.83 -1.58
N VAL A 47 6.39 -17.14 -0.91
CA VAL A 47 5.32 -16.36 -1.51
C VAL A 47 5.62 -14.90 -1.24
N THR A 48 6.16 -14.21 -2.24
CA THR A 48 6.66 -12.83 -2.09
C THR A 48 5.56 -11.80 -1.91
N ILE A 49 4.36 -12.05 -2.45
CA ILE A 49 3.20 -11.16 -2.34
C ILE A 49 2.03 -11.90 -1.71
N THR A 50 1.52 -11.35 -0.61
CA THR A 50 0.28 -11.81 0.04
C THR A 50 -0.75 -10.68 0.03
N GLN A 51 -2.01 -11.02 -0.18
CA GLN A 51 -3.12 -10.06 -0.15
C GLN A 51 -4.20 -10.53 0.82
N TYR A 52 -4.84 -9.56 1.46
CA TYR A 52 -5.93 -9.79 2.40
C TYR A 52 -7.14 -8.95 1.96
N PRO A 53 -8.36 -9.52 2.00
CA PRO A 53 -9.54 -8.81 1.56
C PRO A 53 -9.88 -7.67 2.53
N VAL A 54 -9.99 -6.46 1.98
CA VAL A 54 -10.52 -5.28 2.69
C VAL A 54 -11.58 -4.64 1.80
N ILE A 55 -12.72 -4.28 2.39
CA ILE A 55 -13.86 -3.72 1.66
C ILE A 55 -13.44 -2.41 0.96
N GLY A 56 -13.75 -2.29 -0.32
CA GLY A 56 -13.39 -1.13 -1.14
C GLY A 56 -11.94 -1.10 -1.60
N VAL A 57 -11.17 -2.20 -1.45
CA VAL A 57 -9.78 -2.30 -1.90
C VAL A 57 -9.64 -3.43 -2.91
N HIS A 58 -9.38 -3.06 -4.17
CA HIS A 58 -9.13 -4.00 -5.26
C HIS A 58 -7.78 -3.71 -5.90
N VAL A 59 -6.73 -4.41 -5.45
CA VAL A 59 -5.36 -4.21 -5.95
C VAL A 59 -5.19 -4.90 -7.31
N ASP A 60 -4.79 -4.14 -8.33
CA ASP A 60 -4.37 -4.70 -9.61
C ASP A 60 -2.93 -5.23 -9.52
N ARG A 61 -2.80 -6.56 -9.45
CA ARG A 61 -1.50 -7.24 -9.35
C ARG A 61 -0.60 -7.04 -10.57
N HIS A 62 -1.15 -6.80 -11.76
CA HIS A 62 -0.34 -6.68 -12.98
C HIS A 62 0.33 -5.31 -13.05
N SER A 63 -0.35 -4.29 -12.56
CA SER A 63 0.13 -2.90 -12.59
C SER A 63 0.88 -2.51 -11.32
N SER A 64 0.67 -3.24 -10.21
CA SER A 64 1.38 -3.02 -8.95
C SER A 64 2.79 -3.62 -8.98
N LYS A 65 3.78 -2.90 -8.44
CA LYS A 65 5.19 -3.30 -8.50
C LYS A 65 5.87 -3.04 -7.16
N CYS A 66 6.54 -4.06 -6.63
CA CYS A 66 7.35 -3.93 -5.43
C CYS A 66 8.77 -4.45 -5.69
N MET A 67 9.74 -3.66 -5.24
CA MET A 67 11.18 -3.80 -5.39
C MET A 67 11.82 -3.49 -4.03
N PRO A 68 13.12 -3.78 -3.84
CA PRO A 68 13.81 -3.50 -2.57
C PRO A 68 13.86 -2.02 -2.14
N ASP A 69 13.52 -1.08 -3.03
CA ASP A 69 13.53 0.38 -2.80
C ASP A 69 12.14 1.05 -2.93
N GLY A 70 11.09 0.26 -3.18
CA GLY A 70 9.74 0.80 -3.27
C GLY A 70 8.66 -0.23 -3.54
N CYS A 71 7.42 0.12 -3.22
CA CYS A 71 6.26 -0.74 -3.42
C CYS A 71 5.05 0.12 -3.77
N ASP A 72 4.73 0.15 -5.06
CA ASP A 72 3.67 0.96 -5.63
C ASP A 72 2.48 0.07 -6.00
N LEU A 73 1.28 0.49 -5.59
CA LEU A 73 0.04 -0.23 -5.83
C LEU A 73 -0.91 0.59 -6.69
N LEU A 74 -1.62 -0.11 -7.58
CA LEU A 74 -2.76 0.44 -8.31
C LEU A 74 -4.04 -0.18 -7.76
N LEU A 75 -4.95 0.64 -7.23
CA LEU A 75 -6.28 0.21 -6.81
C LEU A 75 -7.30 0.53 -7.91
N LYS A 76 -8.12 -0.46 -8.25
CA LYS A 76 -9.20 -0.35 -9.25
C LYS A 76 -10.57 -0.42 -8.58
N GLU A 77 -11.62 -0.20 -9.37
CA GLU A 77 -13.01 -0.44 -8.96
C GLU A 77 -13.37 0.28 -7.64
N LEU A 78 -12.97 1.53 -7.53
CA LEU A 78 -13.18 2.31 -6.31
C LEU A 78 -14.66 2.56 -6.08
N SER A 79 -15.08 2.45 -4.83
CA SER A 79 -16.48 2.60 -4.41
C SER A 79 -16.64 3.60 -3.28
N ARG A 80 -17.82 4.23 -3.23
CA ARG A 80 -18.18 5.24 -2.23
C ARG A 80 -19.18 4.67 -1.23
N PRO A 81 -18.94 4.80 0.09
CA PRO A 81 -17.76 5.40 0.74
C PRO A 81 -16.59 4.42 0.95
N GLN A 82 -16.72 3.16 0.54
CA GLN A 82 -15.89 2.06 1.00
C GLN A 82 -14.39 2.22 0.72
N SER A 83 -14.03 2.83 -0.42
CA SER A 83 -12.63 3.09 -0.79
C SER A 83 -12.06 4.38 -0.17
N SER A 84 -12.85 5.15 0.58
CA SER A 84 -12.32 6.26 1.38
C SER A 84 -11.76 5.74 2.70
N GLY A 85 -10.73 6.40 3.24
CA GLY A 85 -10.13 6.02 4.52
C GLY A 85 -8.67 6.42 4.65
N ALA A 86 -8.05 5.98 5.74
CA ALA A 86 -6.64 6.16 6.03
C ALA A 86 -5.82 5.04 5.39
N TYR A 87 -4.99 5.36 4.40
CA TYR A 87 -4.07 4.41 3.78
C TYR A 87 -2.68 4.56 4.39
N ARG A 88 -2.07 3.46 4.82
CA ARG A 88 -0.72 3.45 5.42
C ARG A 88 0.19 2.50 4.68
N CYS A 89 1.40 2.95 4.38
CA CYS A 89 2.51 2.07 4.06
C CYS A 89 3.41 1.91 5.30
N GLU A 90 3.80 0.68 5.60
CA GLU A 90 4.73 0.32 6.66
C GLU A 90 5.88 -0.49 6.04
N VAL A 91 7.12 -0.12 6.37
CA VAL A 91 8.36 -0.73 5.89
C VAL A 91 9.14 -1.22 7.09
N SER A 92 9.61 -2.46 7.02
CA SER A 92 10.34 -3.12 8.10
C SER A 92 11.66 -3.71 7.60
N SER A 93 12.73 -3.53 8.36
CA SER A 93 14.02 -4.16 8.08
C SER A 93 14.19 -5.52 8.77
N GLU A 94 15.15 -6.30 8.29
CA GLU A 94 15.51 -7.61 8.82
C GLU A 94 16.20 -7.53 10.20
N ALA A 95 16.38 -8.72 10.78
CA ALA A 95 17.24 -8.89 11.95
C ALA A 95 18.66 -8.35 11.68
N PRO A 96 19.36 -7.82 12.69
CA PRO A 96 18.97 -7.71 14.11
C PRO A 96 18.24 -6.41 14.46
N ALA A 97 18.17 -5.45 13.53
CA ALA A 97 17.72 -4.10 13.84
C ALA A 97 16.20 -4.00 13.92
N PHE A 98 15.47 -4.77 13.10
CA PHE A 98 13.99 -4.79 13.05
C PHE A 98 13.38 -3.38 13.01
N ARG A 99 14.00 -2.47 12.26
CA ARG A 99 13.53 -1.08 12.18
C ARG A 99 12.18 -1.05 11.50
N LEU A 100 11.34 -0.13 11.95
CA LEU A 100 10.00 0.07 11.42
C LEU A 100 9.81 1.54 11.06
N ALA A 101 9.35 1.81 9.85
CA ALA A 101 8.95 3.13 9.41
C ALA A 101 7.56 3.04 8.77
N SER A 102 6.70 4.02 9.03
CA SER A 102 5.38 4.07 8.40
C SER A 102 4.93 5.49 8.13
N GLN A 103 4.06 5.63 7.14
CA GLN A 103 3.41 6.90 6.83
C GLN A 103 1.97 6.65 6.38
N THR A 104 1.06 7.50 6.84
CA THR A 104 -0.38 7.42 6.58
C THR A 104 -0.86 8.65 5.81
N HIS A 105 -1.79 8.44 4.89
CA HIS A 105 -2.48 9.49 4.15
C HIS A 105 -3.98 9.19 4.08
N ASN A 106 -4.80 10.21 4.33
CA ASN A 106 -6.25 10.09 4.21
C ASN A 106 -6.68 10.34 2.76
N VAL A 107 -7.51 9.45 2.24
CA VAL A 107 -8.09 9.54 0.90
C VAL A 107 -9.60 9.69 1.03
N THR A 108 -10.15 10.70 0.37
CA THR A 108 -11.59 10.82 0.15
C THR A 108 -11.93 10.39 -1.27
N VAL A 109 -12.74 9.35 -1.45
CA VAL A 109 -13.25 8.96 -2.76
C VAL A 109 -14.58 9.67 -2.99
N ALA A 110 -14.58 10.68 -3.86
CA ALA A 110 -15.76 11.46 -4.20
C ALA A 110 -15.68 11.96 -5.65
N GLY A 111 -16.85 12.12 -6.26
CA GLY A 111 -17.01 12.68 -7.61
C GLY A 111 -18.35 13.40 -7.69
N ARG A 112 -18.43 14.46 -8.50
CA ARG A 112 -19.74 15.08 -8.80
C ARG A 112 -20.59 14.06 -9.57
N GLY A 113 -21.79 13.82 -9.06
CA GLY A 113 -22.83 13.10 -9.81
C GLY A 113 -23.18 13.82 -11.09
#